data_AF-A0A7V5CIB1-F1
#
_entry.id   AF-A0A7V5CIB1-F1
#
_cell.length_a   1.000
_cell.length_b   1.000
_cell.length_c   1.000
_cell.angle_alpha   90.00
_cell.angle_beta   90.00
_cell.angle_gamma   90.00
#
_symmetry.space_group_name_H-M   'P 1'
#
loop_
_entity.id
_entity.type
_entity.pdbx_description
1 polymer ?
#
loop_
_entity_poly.entity_id
_entity_poly.type
_entity_poly.pdbx_seq_one_letter_code
_entity_poly.pdbx_strand_id
1 'polypeptide(L)'
;MKLSRFLLLISLATFFILLYVYQQSEIFRMGYISHKKQEVFQELLDKNTVLRYNIQQKSSLTRIGNKVSRYEDFEMPDTFRLVKLRYPQNNRGGIEQGIKTKNFISRLLSVKTEAQAKTINP
;
A
#
# COMPACT_ATOMS: atom_id res chain seq x y z
N MET A 1 -26.16 50.43 -20.00
CA MET A 1 -25.30 49.27 -20.38
C MET A 1 -23.96 49.18 -19.64
N LYS A 2 -23.25 50.27 -19.30
CA LYS A 2 -21.95 50.16 -18.58
C LYS A 2 -22.08 49.59 -17.14
N LEU A 3 -23.12 50.00 -16.41
CA LEU A 3 -23.35 49.58 -15.01
C LEU A 3 -23.57 48.07 -14.82
N SER A 4 -24.36 47.40 -15.69
CA SER A 4 -24.59 45.96 -15.54
C SER A 4 -23.34 45.13 -15.85
N ARG A 5 -22.48 45.58 -16.76
CA ARG A 5 -21.17 44.95 -17.01
C ARG A 5 -20.23 45.08 -15.81
N PHE A 6 -20.26 46.20 -15.10
CA PHE A 6 -19.50 46.43 -13.87
C PHE A 6 -20.00 45.56 -12.70
N LEU A 7 -21.32 45.50 -12.50
CA LEU A 7 -21.94 44.60 -11.51
C LEU A 7 -21.65 43.12 -11.80
N LEU A 8 -21.70 42.72 -13.08
CA LEU A 8 -21.35 41.36 -13.51
C LEU A 8 -19.89 41.04 -13.17
N LEU A 9 -18.95 41.94 -13.49
CA LEU A 9 -17.53 41.78 -13.15
C LEU A 9 -17.29 41.64 -11.64
N ILE A 10 -17.93 42.46 -10.82
CA ILE A 10 -17.81 42.36 -9.35
C ILE A 10 -18.37 41.02 -8.86
N SER A 11 -19.55 40.62 -9.31
CA SER A 11 -20.16 39.33 -8.94
C SER A 11 -19.26 38.15 -9.30
N LEU A 12 -18.63 38.18 -10.48
CA LEU A 12 -17.70 37.16 -10.95
C LEU A 12 -16.39 37.14 -10.13
N ALA A 13 -15.85 38.31 -9.77
CA ALA A 13 -14.69 38.42 -8.90
C ALA A 13 -14.98 37.89 -7.48
N THR A 14 -16.12 38.26 -6.90
CA THR A 14 -16.57 37.74 -5.60
C THR A 14 -16.76 36.22 -5.63
N PHE A 15 -17.36 35.68 -6.70
CA PHE A 15 -17.52 34.24 -6.87
C PHE A 15 -16.17 33.51 -6.91
N PHE A 16 -15.19 34.02 -7.65
CA PHE A 16 -13.85 33.43 -7.68
C PHE A 16 -13.13 33.49 -6.31
N ILE A 17 -13.30 34.58 -5.54
CA ILE A 17 -12.73 34.69 -4.18
C ILE A 17 -13.35 33.63 -3.25
N LEU A 18 -14.67 33.46 -3.27
CA LEU A 18 -15.36 32.41 -2.50
C LEU A 18 -14.90 31.01 -2.91
N LEU A 19 -14.78 30.75 -4.21
CA LEU A 19 -14.35 29.45 -4.75
C LEU A 19 -12.89 29.14 -4.35
N TYR A 20 -12.00 30.13 -4.38
CA TYR A 20 -10.62 30.00 -3.93
C TYR A 20 -10.52 29.62 -2.44
N VAL A 21 -11.24 30.33 -1.56
CA VAL A 21 -11.27 30.02 -0.12
C VAL A 21 -11.87 28.63 0.15
N TYR A 22 -12.92 28.26 -0.60
CA TYR A 22 -13.51 26.92 -0.51
C TYR A 22 -12.49 25.84 -0.89
N GLN A 23 -11.82 25.97 -2.04
CA GLN A 23 -10.77 25.04 -2.49
C GLN A 23 -9.63 24.92 -1.48
N GLN A 24 -9.16 26.05 -0.94
CA GLN A 24 -8.10 26.06 0.08
C GLN A 24 -8.54 25.26 1.32
N SER A 25 -9.76 25.50 1.82
CA SER A 25 -10.32 24.77 2.97
C SER A 25 -10.47 23.26 2.71
N GLU A 26 -10.85 22.89 1.49
CA GLU A 26 -11.04 21.50 1.10
C GLU A 26 -9.70 20.76 0.98
N ILE A 27 -8.66 21.41 0.45
CA ILE A 27 -7.29 20.87 0.41
C ILE A 27 -6.79 20.57 1.84
N PHE A 28 -6.95 21.51 2.79
CA PHE A 28 -6.58 21.27 4.19
C PHE A 28 -7.36 20.11 4.81
N ARG A 29 -8.68 20.02 4.54
CA ARG A 29 -9.53 18.92 5.01
C ARG A 29 -9.08 17.56 4.44
N MET A 30 -8.77 17.49 3.14
CA MET A 30 -8.24 16.26 2.51
C MET A 30 -6.86 15.88 3.06
N GLY A 31 -5.98 16.86 3.29
CA GLY A 31 -4.68 16.65 3.93
C GLY A 31 -4.81 16.04 5.33
N TYR A 32 -5.69 16.59 6.17
CA TYR A 32 -5.93 16.09 7.53
C TYR A 32 -6.49 14.65 7.54
N ILE A 33 -7.46 14.35 6.67
CA ILE A 33 -8.00 12.98 6.52
C ILE A 33 -6.91 12.00 6.06
N SER A 34 -6.03 12.44 5.17
CA SER A 34 -4.93 11.62 4.65
C SER A 34 -3.87 11.36 5.73
N HIS A 35 -3.49 12.38 6.50
CA HIS A 35 -2.56 12.24 7.63
C HIS A 35 -3.08 11.24 8.67
N LYS A 36 -4.34 11.39 9.10
CA LYS A 36 -4.96 10.48 10.09
C LYS A 36 -4.97 9.02 9.63
N LYS A 37 -5.19 8.77 8.32
CA LYS A 37 -5.10 7.41 7.76
C LYS A 37 -3.66 6.90 7.74
N GLN A 38 -2.70 7.75 7.35
CA GLN A 38 -1.29 7.41 7.28
C GLN A 38 -0.71 7.05 8.65
N GLU A 39 -1.11 7.76 9.69
CA GLU A 39 -0.74 7.50 11.09
C GLU A 39 -1.20 6.10 11.55
N VAL A 40 -2.48 5.75 11.29
CA VAL A 40 -3.01 4.41 11.58
C VAL A 40 -2.29 3.32 10.78
N PHE A 41 -1.94 3.57 9.51
CA PHE A 41 -1.17 2.61 8.72
C PHE A 41 0.25 2.42 9.23
N GLN A 42 0.92 3.48 9.70
CA GLN A 42 2.24 3.39 10.32
C GLN A 42 2.17 2.62 11.65
N GLU A 43 1.18 2.89 12.49
CA GLU A 43 0.97 2.15 13.74
C GLU A 43 0.74 0.65 13.50
N LEU A 44 -0.02 0.29 12.47
CA LEU A 44 -0.24 -1.11 12.07
C LEU A 44 1.04 -1.76 11.48
N LEU A 45 1.85 -1.02 10.73
CA LEU A 45 3.13 -1.47 10.19
C LEU A 45 4.15 -1.73 11.30
N ASP A 46 4.25 -0.83 12.27
CA ASP A 46 5.14 -0.98 13.42
C ASP A 46 4.71 -2.17 14.28
N LYS A 47 3.42 -2.27 14.64
CA LYS A 47 2.87 -3.45 15.33
C LYS A 47 3.12 -4.76 14.56
N ASN A 48 3.03 -4.76 13.23
CA ASN A 48 3.37 -5.95 12.43
C ASN A 48 4.87 -6.29 12.48
N THR A 49 5.72 -5.27 12.46
CA THR A 49 7.18 -5.41 12.52
C THR A 49 7.62 -5.93 13.88
N VAL A 50 7.10 -5.35 14.97
CA VAL A 50 7.29 -5.82 16.35
C VAL A 50 6.79 -7.25 16.52
N LEU A 51 5.63 -7.60 15.95
CA LEU A 51 5.10 -8.96 16.02
C LEU A 51 5.97 -9.97 15.24
N ARG A 52 6.39 -9.63 14.02
CA ARG A 52 7.33 -10.44 13.21
C ARG A 52 8.65 -10.67 13.94
N TYR A 53 9.23 -9.60 14.50
CA TYR A 53 10.45 -9.69 15.30
C TYR A 53 10.24 -10.61 16.50
N ASN A 54 9.16 -10.42 17.27
CA ASN A 54 8.84 -11.27 18.42
C ASN A 54 8.64 -12.74 18.04
N ILE A 55 7.98 -13.03 16.92
CA ILE A 55 7.82 -14.39 16.40
C ILE A 55 9.20 -14.96 16.04
N GLN A 56 9.98 -14.27 15.22
CA GLN A 56 11.33 -14.71 14.82
C GLN A 56 12.28 -14.90 16.01
N GLN A 57 12.19 -14.03 17.01
CA GLN A 57 13.00 -14.10 18.24
C GLN A 57 12.56 -15.26 19.15
N LYS A 58 11.26 -15.58 19.22
CA LYS A 58 10.71 -16.73 19.97
C LYS A 58 10.88 -18.05 19.24
N SER A 59 10.82 -18.06 17.90
CA SER A 59 11.02 -19.24 17.04
C SER A 59 12.48 -19.48 16.69
N SER A 60 13.40 -18.60 17.11
CA SER A 60 14.84 -18.78 16.90
C SER A 60 15.31 -20.03 17.61
N LEU A 61 15.86 -20.97 16.83
CA LEU A 61 16.34 -22.26 17.31
C LEU A 61 17.38 -22.09 18.45
N THR A 62 18.22 -21.07 18.37
CA THR A 62 19.22 -20.72 19.39
C THR A 62 18.58 -20.35 20.74
N ARG A 63 17.44 -19.63 20.72
CA ARG A 63 16.74 -19.22 21.95
C ARG A 63 15.84 -20.32 22.51
N ILE A 64 15.27 -21.17 21.64
CA ILE A 64 14.59 -22.40 22.08
C ILE A 64 15.61 -23.34 22.72
N GLY A 65 16.73 -23.62 22.04
CA GLY A 65 17.82 -24.45 22.55
C GLY A 65 18.32 -23.98 23.91
N ASN A 66 18.68 -22.70 24.06
CA ASN A 66 19.16 -22.12 25.33
C ASN A 66 18.07 -22.00 26.42
N LYS A 67 16.79 -22.19 26.09
CA LYS A 67 15.72 -22.35 27.10
C LYS A 67 15.55 -23.81 27.52
N VAL A 68 15.65 -24.73 26.58
CA VAL A 68 15.51 -26.17 26.80
C VAL A 68 16.73 -26.73 27.53
N SER A 69 17.95 -26.35 27.14
CA SER A 69 19.23 -26.75 27.77
C SER A 69 19.47 -26.18 29.17
N ARG A 70 18.49 -25.47 29.75
CA ARG A 70 18.51 -25.02 31.15
C ARG A 70 17.69 -25.93 32.08
N TYR A 71 16.96 -26.89 31.52
CA TYR A 71 16.36 -27.97 32.29
C TYR A 71 17.39 -29.10 32.36
N GLU A 72 17.92 -29.37 33.54
CA GLU A 72 18.92 -30.46 33.74
C GLU A 72 18.30 -31.84 33.45
N ASP A 73 16.98 -31.98 33.59
CA ASP A 73 16.22 -33.20 33.28
C ASP A 73 15.92 -33.39 31.77
N PHE A 74 16.43 -32.54 30.87
CA PHE A 74 16.16 -32.67 29.44
C PHE A 74 17.10 -33.67 28.75
N GLU A 75 16.74 -34.95 28.78
CA GLU A 75 17.32 -35.96 27.89
C GLU A 75 16.65 -35.96 26.52
N MET A 76 17.45 -36.01 25.46
CA MET A 76 16.98 -36.13 24.08
C MET A 76 16.92 -37.62 23.70
N PRO A 77 15.75 -38.20 23.39
CA PRO A 77 15.63 -39.65 23.17
C PRO A 77 16.47 -40.14 21.98
N ASP A 78 17.17 -41.27 22.13
CA ASP A 78 18.03 -41.87 21.07
C ASP A 78 17.31 -42.10 19.73
N THR A 79 15.98 -42.28 19.75
CA THR A 79 15.14 -42.49 18.57
C THR A 79 14.59 -41.20 17.95
N PHE A 80 15.36 -40.10 17.99
CA PHE A 80 14.96 -38.85 17.35
C PHE A 80 15.09 -38.89 15.81
N ARG A 81 14.06 -38.44 15.09
CA ARG A 81 14.09 -38.28 13.63
C ARG A 81 14.00 -36.80 13.26
N LEU A 82 15.11 -36.24 12.77
CA LEU A 82 15.15 -34.86 12.27
C LEU A 82 14.32 -34.74 10.98
N VAL A 83 13.12 -34.16 11.08
CA VAL A 83 12.28 -33.85 9.92
C VAL A 83 12.44 -32.39 9.54
N LYS A 84 13.06 -32.12 8.38
CA LYS A 84 13.13 -30.77 7.82
C LYS A 84 11.76 -30.34 7.31
N LEU A 85 11.00 -29.65 8.15
CA LEU A 85 9.77 -28.98 7.75
C LEU A 85 10.11 -27.95 6.66
N ARG A 86 9.66 -28.18 5.43
CA ARG A 86 9.56 -27.10 4.45
C ARG A 86 8.49 -26.15 4.97
N TYR A 87 8.89 -24.97 5.42
CA TYR A 87 7.94 -23.87 5.56
C TYR A 87 7.19 -23.73 4.24
N PRO A 88 5.85 -23.61 4.23
CA PRO A 88 5.15 -23.19 3.03
C PRO A 88 5.76 -21.83 2.68
N GLN A 89 6.48 -21.78 1.55
CA GLN A 89 7.04 -20.55 1.04
C GLN A 89 5.83 -19.65 0.84
N ASN A 90 5.72 -18.64 1.71
CA ASN A 90 4.53 -17.81 1.75
C ASN A 90 4.61 -16.91 0.53
N ASN A 91 4.14 -17.44 -0.60
CA ASN A 91 3.90 -16.76 -1.86
C ASN A 91 2.73 -15.77 -1.69
N ARG A 92 2.83 -14.91 -0.67
CA ARG A 92 2.85 -13.47 -0.91
C ARG A 92 3.99 -13.14 -1.86
N GLY A 93 3.87 -13.64 -3.10
CA GLY A 93 4.34 -12.87 -4.22
C GLY A 93 3.71 -11.51 -4.04
N GLY A 94 4.54 -10.47 -4.08
CA GLY A 94 4.02 -9.15 -4.36
C GLY A 94 3.26 -9.30 -5.66
N ILE A 95 1.93 -9.30 -5.56
CA ILE A 95 1.11 -8.97 -6.71
C ILE A 95 1.47 -7.52 -6.97
N GLU A 96 2.46 -7.29 -7.84
CA GLU A 96 2.68 -6.02 -8.52
C GLU A 96 1.54 -5.78 -9.50
N GLN A 97 0.31 -5.78 -8.98
CA GLN A 97 -0.78 -4.97 -9.51
C GLN A 97 -0.45 -3.53 -9.14
N GLY A 98 0.60 -3.01 -9.79
CA GLY A 98 0.69 -1.59 -10.05
C GLY A 98 -0.65 -1.19 -10.65
N ILE A 99 -1.35 -0.31 -9.95
CA ILE A 99 -2.76 0.02 -10.23
C ILE A 99 -2.85 0.54 -11.66
N LYS A 100 -3.40 -0.28 -12.57
CA LYS A 100 -3.56 0.05 -14.00
C LYS A 100 -4.73 1.02 -14.22
N THR A 101 -4.64 2.22 -13.65
CA THR A 101 -5.49 3.37 -14.04
C THR A 101 -5.15 3.91 -15.45
N LYS A 102 -4.16 3.33 -16.14
CA LYS A 102 -3.82 3.63 -17.55
C LYS A 102 -4.73 2.98 -18.61
N ASN A 103 -5.81 2.28 -18.24
CA ASN A 103 -6.71 1.61 -19.20
C ASN A 103 -7.87 2.49 -19.74
N PHE A 104 -8.19 3.63 -19.11
CA PHE A 104 -9.25 4.52 -19.59
C PHE A 104 -8.72 5.60 -20.55
N ILE A 105 -7.61 6.26 -20.21
CA ILE A 105 -7.00 7.30 -21.05
C ILE A 105 -6.45 6.72 -22.36
N SER A 106 -5.90 5.50 -22.34
CA SER A 106 -5.40 4.81 -23.54
C SER A 106 -6.50 4.43 -24.55
N ARG A 107 -7.74 4.19 -24.10
CA ARG A 107 -8.90 3.97 -24.99
C ARG A 107 -9.43 5.26 -25.61
N LEU A 108 -9.25 6.40 -24.94
CA LEU A 108 -9.63 7.71 -25.49
C LEU A 108 -8.63 8.21 -26.54
N LEU A 109 -7.36 7.79 -26.43
CA LEU A 109 -6.26 8.21 -27.31
C LEU A 109 -5.92 7.18 -28.41
N SER A 110 -6.57 6.02 -28.45
CA SER A 110 -6.37 5.02 -29.52
C SER A 110 -7.12 5.39 -30.81
N VAL A 111 -6.84 6.59 -31.35
CA VAL A 111 -7.22 6.95 -32.71
C VAL A 111 -6.31 6.19 -33.67
N LYS A 112 -6.94 5.33 -34.48
CA LYS A 112 -6.40 4.47 -35.54
C LYS A 112 -4.95 4.75 -35.99
N THR A 113 -4.14 3.70 -35.92
CA THR A 113 -3.16 3.39 -36.99
C THR A 113 -3.27 1.89 -37.25
N GLU A 114 -3.37 1.51 -38.53
CA GLU A 114 -3.72 0.16 -38.99
C GLU A 114 -2.47 -0.65 -39.41
N ALA A 115 -2.63 -1.96 -39.66
CA ALA A 115 -1.58 -2.91 -40.12
C ALA A 115 -0.40 -3.13 -39.12
N GLN A 116 0.38 -4.22 -39.12
CA GLN A 116 0.37 -5.60 -39.66
C GLN A 116 1.41 -6.39 -38.81
N ALA A 117 1.40 -7.71 -38.60
CA ALA A 117 0.47 -8.80 -38.90
C ALA A 117 0.66 -9.93 -37.83
N LYS A 118 0.10 -11.14 -38.03
CA LYS A 118 0.35 -12.32 -37.18
C LYS A 118 0.93 -13.47 -38.01
N THR A 119 2.16 -13.89 -37.72
CA THR A 119 2.68 -15.19 -38.17
C THR A 119 2.57 -16.22 -37.04
N ILE A 120 2.12 -17.41 -37.40
CA ILE A 120 2.04 -18.59 -36.54
C ILE A 120 3.27 -19.43 -36.88
N ASN A 121 4.07 -19.83 -35.87
CA ASN A 121 5.14 -20.80 -36.08
C ASN A 121 4.62 -22.23 -35.85
N PRO A 122 5.15 -23.21 -36.60
CA PRO A 122 4.83 -24.64 -36.43
C PRO A 122 5.45 -25.25 -35.16
#